data_AF-R9K7X0-F1
#
_entry.id   AF-R9K7X0-F1
#
_cell.length_a   1.000
_cell.length_b   1.000
_cell.length_c   1.000
_cell.angle_alpha   90.00
_cell.angle_beta   90.00
_cell.angle_gamma   90.00
#
_symmetry.space_group_name_H-M   'P 1'
#
loop_
_entity.id
_entity.type
_entity.pdbx_description
1 polymer ?
#
loop_
_entity_poly.entity_id
_entity_poly.type
_entity_poly.pdbx_seq_one_letter_code
_entity_poly.pdbx_strand_id
1 'polypeptide(L)' 'MKSTKLIAPIIITIFTVIILMLYFFLWSIMPVPAPLKVVFLLALLGLMGVSVYNLVERIEEIRSGEEDDLSEY' A
#
# COMPACT_ATOMS: atom_id res chain seq x y z
N MET A 1 0.46 -11.56 -22.29
CA MET A 1 -0.67 -11.40 -21.35
C MET A 1 -0.28 -11.18 -19.89
N LYS A 2 1.01 -10.93 -19.55
CA LYS A 2 1.43 -10.69 -18.14
C LYS A 2 1.30 -9.23 -17.69
N SER A 3 1.56 -8.26 -18.58
CA SER A 3 1.59 -6.84 -18.20
C SER A 3 0.23 -6.26 -17.81
N THR A 4 -0.87 -6.75 -18.40
CA THR A 4 -2.23 -6.28 -18.09
C THR A 4 -2.67 -6.68 -16.68
N LYS A 5 -2.20 -7.83 -16.16
CA LYS A 5 -2.50 -8.31 -14.80
C LYS A 5 -1.85 -7.44 -13.72
N LEU A 6 -0.78 -6.71 -14.03
CA LEU A 6 -0.11 -5.80 -13.10
C LEU A 6 -0.74 -4.40 -13.04
N ILE A 7 -1.53 -4.02 -14.03
CA ILE A 7 -2.11 -2.66 -14.09
C ILE A 7 -3.02 -2.42 -12.88
N ALA A 8 -3.92 -3.35 -12.57
CA ALA A 8 -4.83 -3.22 -11.44
C ALA A 8 -4.11 -3.07 -10.09
N PRO A 9 -3.21 -3.99 -9.67
CA PRO A 9 -2.53 -3.86 -8.37
C PRO A 9 -1.63 -2.62 -8.29
N ILE A 10 -0.96 -2.22 -9.38
CA ILE A 10 -0.14 -1.00 -9.41
C ILE A 10 -1.01 0.24 -9.19
N ILE A 11 -2.12 0.37 -9.93
CA ILE A 11 -3.02 1.52 -9.82
C ILE A 11 -3.59 1.62 -8.40
N ILE A 12 -4.07 0.50 -7.85
CA ILE A 12 -4.63 0.46 -6.49
C ILE A 12 -3.56 0.89 -5.47
N THR A 13 -2.34 0.37 -5.59
CA THR A 13 -1.25 0.72 -4.67
C THR A 13 -0.90 2.20 -4.76
N ILE A 14 -0.83 2.79 -5.97
CA ILE A 14 -0.58 4.22 -6.16
C ILE A 14 -1.67 5.05 -5.47
N PHE A 15 -2.95 4.74 -5.70
CA PHE A 15 -4.05 5.46 -5.06
C PHE A 15 -4.01 5.32 -3.53
N THR A 16 -3.76 4.11 -3.01
CA THR A 16 -3.61 3.87 -1.57
C THR A 16 -2.48 4.70 -0.98
N VAL A 17 -1.30 4.71 -1.60
CA VAL A 17 -0.14 5.50 -1.12
C VAL A 17 -0.45 6.99 -1.16
N ILE A 18 -1.08 7.51 -2.22
CA ILE A 18 -1.49 8.92 -2.31
C ILE A 18 -2.45 9.28 -1.18
N ILE A 19 -3.48 8.46 -0.93
CA ILE A 19 -4.45 8.70 0.14
C ILE A 19 -3.77 8.68 1.51
N LEU A 20 -2.92 7.70 1.79
CA LEU A 20 -2.18 7.61 3.05
C LEU A 20 -1.22 8.81 3.23
N MET A 21 -0.60 9.26 2.14
CA MET A 21 0.26 10.44 2.15
C MET A 21 -0.53 11.72 2.45
N LEU A 22 -1.73 11.89 1.90
CA LEU A 22 -2.63 12.99 2.24
C LEU A 22 -3.00 12.96 3.73
N TYR A 23 -3.36 11.79 4.27
CA TYR A 23 -3.62 11.63 5.70
C TYR A 23 -2.40 11.96 6.55
N PHE A 24 -1.20 11.55 6.12
CA PHE A 24 0.04 11.85 6.84
C PHE A 24 0.26 13.36 6.97
N PHE A 25 0.11 14.10 5.87
CA PHE A 25 0.24 15.56 5.90
C PHE A 25 -0.86 16.23 6.71
N LEU A 26 -2.11 15.79 6.62
CA LEU A 26 -3.20 16.30 7.43
C LEU A 26 -2.93 16.09 8.94
N TRP A 27 -2.51 14.89 9.34
CA TRP A 27 -2.18 14.59 10.74
C TRP A 27 -0.96 15.36 11.24
N SER A 28 0.00 15.69 10.37
CA SER A 28 1.19 16.44 10.75
C SER A 28 0.86 17.83 11.30
N ILE A 29 -0.14 18.50 10.72
CA ILE A 29 -0.56 19.88 11.07
C ILE A 29 -1.62 19.95 12.18
N MET A 30 -2.26 18.82 12.52
CA MET A 30 -3.30 18.80 13.54
C MET A 30 -2.74 19.07 14.95
N PRO A 31 -3.46 19.84 15.80
CA PRO A 31 -3.03 20.17 17.16
C PRO A 31 -3.31 19.00 18.14
N VAL A 32 -2.63 17.88 17.94
CA VAL A 32 -2.74 16.65 18.74
C VAL A 32 -1.48 16.49 19.61
N PRO A 33 -1.57 15.91 20.83
CA PRO A 33 -0.41 15.65 21.67
C PRO A 33 0.71 14.90 20.93
N ALA A 34 1.95 15.34 21.13
CA ALA A 34 3.11 14.85 20.37
C ALA A 34 3.27 13.31 20.39
N PRO A 35 3.09 12.59 21.52
CA PRO A 35 3.23 11.13 21.53
C PRO A 35 2.20 10.44 20.62
N LEU A 36 0.94 10.87 20.68
CA LEU A 36 -0.13 10.34 19.83
C LEU A 36 0.14 10.63 18.36
N LYS A 37 0.56 11.86 18.05
CA LYS A 37 0.92 12.25 16.68
C LYS A 37 2.01 11.34 16.11
N VAL A 38 3.09 11.09 16.86
CA VAL A 38 4.19 10.22 16.42
C VAL A 38 3.69 8.81 16.14
N VAL A 39 2.89 8.23 17.03
CA VAL A 39 2.33 6.88 16.84
C VAL A 39 1.48 6.81 15.57
N PHE A 40 0.60 7.77 15.34
CA PHE A 40 -0.25 7.81 14.14
C PHE A 40 0.57 7.99 12.84
N LEU A 41 1.56 8.88 12.84
CA LEU A 41 2.41 9.11 11.66
C LEU A 41 3.25 7.87 11.34
N LEU A 42 3.80 7.19 12.36
CA LEU A 42 4.51 5.92 12.17
C LEU A 42 3.59 4.82 11.64
N ALA A 43 2.34 4.74 12.12
CA ALA A 43 1.36 3.79 11.60
C ALA A 43 1.07 4.04 10.12
N LEU A 44 0.87 5.31 9.71
CA LEU A 44 0.66 5.67 8.30
C LEU A 44 1.87 5.33 7.42
N LEU A 45 3.09 5.56 7.91
CA LEU A 45 4.32 5.13 7.24
C LEU A 45 4.41 3.61 7.10
N GLY A 46 4.06 2.88 8.16
CA GLY A 46 3.99 1.42 8.13
C GLY A 46 3.00 0.91 7.09
N LEU A 47 1.80 1.48 7.03
CA LEU A 47 0.77 1.12 6.05
C LEU A 47 1.21 1.40 4.61
N MET A 48 1.90 2.53 4.36
CA MET A 48 2.50 2.80 3.05
C MET A 48 3.55 1.76 2.68
N GLY A 49 4.45 1.43 3.61
CA GLY A 49 5.48 0.40 3.42
C GLY A 49 4.88 -0.98 3.11
N VAL A 50 3.90 -1.42 3.89
CA VAL A 50 3.22 -2.72 3.67
C VAL A 50 2.46 -2.74 2.35
N SER A 51 1.82 -1.63 1.96
CA SER A 51 1.14 -1.55 0.66
C SER A 51 2.10 -1.75 -0.51
N VAL A 52 3.30 -1.18 -0.44
CA VAL A 52 4.34 -1.37 -1.45
C VAL A 52 4.91 -2.79 -1.40
N TYR A 53 5.14 -3.34 -0.19
CA TYR A 53 5.59 -4.73 -0.03
C TYR A 53 4.62 -5.72 -0.68
N ASN A 54 3.32 -5.59 -0.42
CA ASN A 54 2.30 -6.45 -1.03
C ASN A 54 2.29 -6.36 -2.56
N LEU A 55 2.54 -5.16 -3.12
CA LEU A 55 2.67 -5.00 -4.57
C LEU A 55 3.89 -5.75 -5.12
N VAL A 56 5.02 -5.71 -4.40
CA VAL A 56 6.24 -6.44 -4.79
C VAL A 56 5.99 -7.95 -4.76
N GLU A 57 5.42 -8.46 -3.68
CA GLU A 57 5.05 -9.88 -3.53
C GLU A 57 4.11 -10.32 -4.67
N ARG A 58 3.07 -9.53 -4.98
CA ARG A 58 2.17 -9.82 -6.10
C ARG A 58 2.85 -9.81 -7.47
N ILE A 59 3.82 -8.91 -7.67
CA ILE A 59 4.63 -8.89 -8.89
C ILE A 59 5.49 -10.16 -8.98
N GLU A 60 6.04 -10.62 -7.87
CA GLU A 60 6.84 -11.85 -7.80
C GLU A 60 5.98 -13.10 -8.06
N GLU A 61 4.80 -13.22 -7.44
CA GLU A 61 3.82 -14.30 -7.70
C GLU A 61 3.45 -14.41 -9.19
N ILE A 62 3.09 -13.28 -9.82
CA ILE A 62 2.73 -13.25 -11.26
C ILE A 62 3.93 -13.60 -12.16
N ARG A 63 5.15 -13.32 -11.69
CA ARG A 63 6.38 -13.66 -12.42
C ARG A 63 6.75 -15.13 -12.25
N SER A 64 6.65 -15.68 -11.04
CA SER A 64 6.93 -17.08 -10.71
C SER A 64 5.90 -18.03 -11.33
N GLY A 65 4.68 -17.55 -11.59
CA GLY A 65 3.59 -18.38 -12.09
C GLY A 65 2.88 -19.16 -10.99
N GLU A 66 3.22 -18.90 -9.73
CA GLU A 66 2.49 -19.34 -8.53
C GLU A 66 1.36 -18.33 -8.25
N GLU A 67 0.61 -17.98 -9.29
CA GLU A 67 -0.51 -17.06 -9.14
C GLU A 67 -1.57 -17.74 -8.25
N ASP A 68 -1.81 -17.18 -7.06
CA ASP A 68 -2.99 -17.52 -6.25
C ASP A 68 -4.23 -17.02 -7.00
N ASP A 69 -4.80 -17.93 -7.81
CA ASP A 69 -5.96 -17.69 -8.64
C ASP A 69 -7.23 -18.05 -7.84
N LEU A 70 -7.91 -17.01 -7.38
CA LEU A 70 -9.19 -17.15 -6.66
C LEU A 70 -10.28 -17.81 -7.50
N SER A 71 -10.10 -18.00 -8.81
CA SER A 71 -11.06 -18.74 -9.65
C SER A 71 -11.06 -20.26 -9.43
N GLU A 72 -10.09 -20.79 -8.69
CA GLU A 72 -10.03 -22.20 -8.28
C GLU A 72 -10.79 -22.49 -6.96
N TYR A 73 -11.48 -21.50 -6.38
CA TYR A 73 -12.32 -21.62 -5.16
C TYR A 73 -13.78 -21.26 -5.43
#